data_AF-A0A016SF62-F1
#
_entry.id   AF-A0A016SF62-F1
#
_cell.length_a   1.000
_cell.length_b   1.000
_cell.length_c   1.000
_cell.angle_alpha   90.00
_cell.angle_beta   90.00
_cell.angle_gamma   90.00
#
_symmetry.space_group_name_H-M   'P 1'
#
loop_
_entity.id
_entity.type
_entity.pdbx_description
1 polymer ?
#
loop_
_entity_poly.entity_id
_entity_poly.type
_entity_poly.pdbx_seq_one_letter_code
_entity_poly.pdbx_strand_id
1 'polypeptide(L)'
;MEGNEIEEIPEEFEQWTSMRGINAANNKLTTFPQGIFNMKDLAILDLSGNQIEEVDVDRLYASCPSLVQLNLSGNPLKTETKTRLTSSPSKPAKILLKLD
;
A
#
# COMPACT_ATOMS: atom_id res chain seq x y z
N MET A 1 -7.87 -10.21 2.35
CA MET A 1 -8.28 -10.90 1.12
C MET A 1 -7.00 -11.35 0.44
N GLU A 2 -6.48 -12.51 0.80
CA GLU A 2 -5.23 -13.02 0.24
C GLU A 2 -5.57 -14.04 -0.85
N GLY A 3 -4.94 -13.92 -2.03
CA GLY A 3 -5.04 -14.95 -3.07
C GLY A 3 -6.33 -14.99 -3.89
N ASN A 4 -6.94 -13.85 -4.22
CA ASN A 4 -8.31 -13.78 -4.79
C ASN A 4 -8.43 -13.20 -6.21
N GLU A 5 -7.34 -13.12 -7.00
CA GLU A 5 -7.36 -12.55 -8.36
C GLU A 5 -7.97 -11.14 -8.47
N ILE A 6 -8.05 -10.38 -7.37
CA ILE A 6 -8.71 -9.08 -7.34
C ILE A 6 -7.89 -8.10 -8.18
N GLU A 7 -8.48 -7.57 -9.26
CA GLU A 7 -7.85 -6.59 -10.16
C GLU A 7 -8.07 -5.15 -9.69
N GLU A 8 -9.19 -4.89 -9.04
CA GLU A 8 -9.55 -3.58 -8.47
C GLU A 8 -10.17 -3.75 -7.09
N ILE A 9 -9.87 -2.82 -6.18
CA ILE A 9 -10.55 -2.77 -4.89
C ILE A 9 -11.87 -1.99 -5.06
N PRO A 10 -13.02 -2.53 -4.60
CA PRO A 10 -14.33 -1.91 -4.75
C PRO A 10 -14.43 -0.53 -4.08
N GLU A 11 -15.28 0.38 -4.59
CA GLU A 11 -15.51 1.73 -4.04
C GLU A 11 -15.91 1.69 -2.55
N GLU A 12 -16.54 0.62 -2.09
CA GLU A 12 -16.92 0.42 -0.70
C GLU A 12 -15.72 0.41 0.27
N PHE A 13 -14.49 0.16 -0.21
CA PHE A 13 -13.27 0.33 0.60
C PHE A 13 -13.01 1.77 1.00
N GLU A 14 -13.51 2.75 0.24
CA GLU A 14 -13.37 4.16 0.59
C GLU A 14 -14.10 4.51 1.90
N GLN A 15 -15.07 3.69 2.29
CA GLN A 15 -15.85 3.84 3.52
C GLN A 15 -15.14 3.27 4.76
N TRP A 16 -14.07 2.50 4.59
CA TRP A 16 -13.38 1.79 5.68
C TRP A 16 -12.38 2.69 6.43
N THR A 17 -12.88 3.76 7.03
CA THR A 17 -12.06 4.84 7.61
C THR A 17 -11.32 4.47 8.90
N SER A 18 -11.77 3.44 9.63
CA SER A 18 -11.20 3.03 10.94
C SER A 18 -10.33 1.78 10.88
N MET A 19 -9.95 1.32 9.68
CA MET A 19 -9.13 0.12 9.53
C MET A 19 -7.70 0.35 10.02
N ARG A 20 -7.21 -0.55 10.88
CA ARG A 20 -5.84 -0.51 11.39
C ARG A 20 -4.87 -1.42 10.63
N GLY A 21 -5.39 -2.44 9.95
CA GLY A 21 -4.58 -3.40 9.21
C GLY A 21 -5.30 -3.89 7.98
N ILE A 22 -4.63 -3.85 6.83
CA ILE A 22 -5.15 -4.36 5.56
C ILE A 22 -4.13 -5.33 4.98
N ASN A 23 -4.63 -6.53 4.62
CA ASN A 23 -3.90 -7.50 3.82
C ASN A 23 -4.70 -7.77 2.54
N ALA A 24 -4.14 -7.31 1.42
CA ALA A 24 -4.57 -7.63 0.06
C ALA A 24 -3.39 -8.16 -0.77
N ALA A 25 -2.51 -8.94 -0.13
CA ALA A 25 -1.39 -9.60 -0.78
C ALA A 25 -1.85 -10.68 -1.78
N ASN A 26 -1.00 -10.98 -2.76
CA ASN A 26 -1.19 -12.02 -3.77
C ASN A 26 -2.50 -11.86 -4.55
N ASN A 27 -2.78 -10.65 -5.05
CA ASN A 27 -3.89 -10.37 -5.94
C ASN A 27 -3.36 -9.87 -7.31
N LYS A 28 -4.22 -9.26 -8.12
CA LYS A 28 -3.89 -8.76 -9.46
C LYS A 28 -4.03 -7.23 -9.54
N LEU A 29 -3.90 -6.53 -8.41
CA LEU A 29 -4.07 -5.07 -8.37
C LEU A 29 -3.00 -4.41 -9.26
N THR A 30 -3.45 -3.70 -10.29
CA THR A 30 -2.57 -2.96 -11.22
C THR A 30 -2.33 -1.53 -10.74
N THR A 31 -3.21 -1.01 -9.89
CA THR A 31 -3.15 0.35 -9.36
C THR A 31 -3.18 0.35 -7.83
N PHE A 32 -2.59 1.39 -7.24
CA PHE A 32 -2.67 1.59 -5.79
C PHE A 32 -4.11 1.97 -5.39
N PRO A 33 -4.74 1.25 -4.43
CA PRO A 33 -6.14 1.50 -4.08
C PRO A 33 -6.34 2.88 -3.45
N GLN A 34 -7.12 3.76 -4.11
CA GLN A 34 -7.28 5.15 -3.66
C GLN A 34 -7.95 5.27 -2.29
N GLY A 35 -8.84 4.33 -1.93
CA GLY A 35 -9.52 4.32 -0.63
C GLY A 35 -8.57 4.20 0.58
N ILE A 36 -7.34 3.69 0.39
CA ILE A 36 -6.32 3.68 1.45
C ILE A 36 -6.03 5.08 1.97
N PHE A 37 -6.11 6.11 1.12
CA PHE A 37 -5.87 7.49 1.52
C PHE A 37 -6.93 8.05 2.48
N ASN A 38 -8.04 7.34 2.72
CA ASN A 38 -9.04 7.76 3.70
C ASN A 38 -8.80 7.15 5.10
N MET A 39 -7.79 6.29 5.26
CA MET A 39 -7.61 5.44 6.45
C MET A 39 -6.56 6.01 7.39
N LYS A 40 -6.94 7.02 8.18
CA LYS A 40 -6.02 7.74 9.08
C LYS A 40 -5.42 6.85 10.19
N ASP A 41 -6.15 5.80 10.57
CA ASP A 41 -5.77 4.86 11.63
C ASP A 41 -5.00 3.63 11.10
N LEU A 42 -4.76 3.56 9.78
CA LEU A 42 -4.07 2.42 9.15
C LEU A 42 -2.63 2.34 9.65
N ALA A 43 -2.31 1.22 10.29
CA ALA A 43 -0.99 0.93 10.85
C ALA A 43 -0.21 -0.07 9.99
N ILE A 44 -0.89 -1.05 9.39
CA ILE A 44 -0.25 -2.11 8.61
C ILE A 44 -0.95 -2.22 7.25
N LEU A 45 -0.18 -2.12 6.17
CA LEU A 45 -0.65 -2.35 4.81
C LEU A 45 0.22 -3.38 4.11
N ASP A 46 -0.40 -4.48 3.69
CA ASP A 46 0.22 -5.48 2.84
C ASP A 46 -0.48 -5.56 1.47
N LEU A 47 0.26 -5.17 0.44
CA LEU A 47 -0.10 -5.22 -0.97
C LEU A 47 0.92 -6.05 -1.76
N SER A 48 1.70 -6.92 -1.10
CA SER A 48 2.72 -7.72 -1.76
C SER A 48 2.13 -8.66 -2.82
N GLY A 49 2.94 -9.03 -3.82
CA GLY A 49 2.52 -9.96 -4.88
C GLY A 49 1.33 -9.44 -5.71
N ASN A 50 1.35 -8.15 -6.06
CA ASN A 50 0.39 -7.51 -6.98
C ASN A 50 1.14 -6.97 -8.22
N GLN A 51 0.45 -6.20 -9.07
CA GLN A 51 1.00 -5.62 -10.30
C GLN A 51 1.11 -4.08 -10.23
N ILE A 52 1.31 -3.53 -9.03
CA ILE A 52 1.38 -2.09 -8.81
C ILE A 52 2.73 -1.54 -9.29
N GLU A 53 2.70 -0.59 -10.23
CA GLU A 53 3.92 0.06 -10.75
C GLU A 53 4.29 1.35 -10.01
N GLU A 54 3.30 2.03 -9.44
CA GLU A 54 3.48 3.34 -8.81
C GLU A 54 2.52 3.57 -7.64
N VAL A 55 2.93 4.46 -6.75
CA VAL A 55 2.12 4.98 -5.65
C VAL A 55 2.47 6.44 -5.46
N ASP A 56 1.46 7.26 -5.17
CA ASP A 56 1.67 8.64 -4.70
C ASP A 56 2.19 8.59 -3.26
N VAL A 57 3.52 8.56 -3.11
CA VAL A 57 4.21 8.41 -1.84
C VAL A 57 3.90 9.55 -0.87
N ASP A 58 3.87 10.79 -1.37
CA ASP A 58 3.65 11.96 -0.51
C ASP A 58 2.21 11.94 0.01
N ARG A 59 1.25 11.63 -0.86
CA ARG A 59 -0.15 11.47 -0.45
C ARG A 59 -0.33 10.30 0.53
N LEU A 60 0.31 9.16 0.29
CA LEU A 60 0.24 7.99 1.18
C LEU A 60 0.67 8.37 2.60
N TYR A 61 1.84 8.99 2.75
CA TYR A 61 2.39 9.32 4.06
C TYR A 61 1.66 10.49 4.73
N ALA A 62 1.14 11.46 3.96
CA ALA A 62 0.29 12.51 4.51
C ALA A 62 -1.07 11.99 5.00
N SER A 63 -1.63 11.01 4.30
CA SER A 63 -3.00 10.53 4.54
C SER A 63 -3.06 9.39 5.59
N CYS A 64 -2.00 8.59 5.69
CA CYS A 64 -1.87 7.48 6.63
C CYS A 64 -0.76 7.74 7.65
N PRO A 65 -0.88 8.75 8.53
CA PRO A 65 0.18 9.12 9.48
C PRO A 65 0.47 8.04 10.53
N SER A 66 -0.46 7.10 10.73
CA SER A 66 -0.32 5.97 11.67
C SER A 66 0.42 4.77 11.07
N LEU A 67 0.79 4.82 9.78
CA LEU A 67 1.36 3.68 9.07
C LEU A 67 2.74 3.34 9.66
N VAL A 68 2.88 2.12 10.19
CA VAL A 68 4.13 1.62 10.76
C VAL A 68 4.77 0.54 9.89
N GLN A 69 3.97 -0.17 9.09
CA GLN A 69 4.45 -1.20 8.19
C GLN A 69 3.76 -1.13 6.83
N LEU A 70 4.59 -1.07 5.78
CA LEU A 70 4.17 -1.14 4.39
C LEU A 70 4.90 -2.29 3.68
N ASN A 71 4.13 -3.19 3.08
CA ASN A 71 4.67 -4.26 2.25
C ASN A 71 4.15 -4.12 0.81
N LEU A 72 5.08 -3.87 -0.11
CA LEU A 72 4.85 -3.80 -1.55
C LEU A 72 5.81 -4.73 -2.30
N SER A 73 6.37 -5.74 -1.63
CA SER A 73 7.24 -6.72 -2.27
C SER A 73 6.53 -7.45 -3.41
N GLY A 74 7.29 -7.95 -4.39
CA GLY A 74 6.69 -8.67 -5.52
C GLY A 74 5.82 -7.83 -6.46
N ASN A 75 5.83 -6.50 -6.34
CA ASN A 75 5.21 -5.58 -7.30
C ASN A 75 6.24 -5.01 -8.28
N PRO A 76 5.86 -4.74 -9.55
CA PRO A 76 6.71 -4.14 -10.59
C PRO A 76 6.96 -2.64 -10.38
N LEU A 77 7.16 -2.20 -9.13
CA LEU A 77 7.34 -0.79 -8.78
C LEU A 77 8.52 -0.14 -9.54
N LYS A 78 8.27 1.02 -10.13
CA LYS A 78 9.29 1.87 -10.77
C LYS A 78 10.40 2.23 -9.77
N THR A 79 11.63 2.36 -10.25
CA THR A 79 12.81 2.69 -9.43
C THR A 79 12.63 4.01 -8.67
N GLU A 80 12.03 5.01 -9.32
CA GLU A 80 11.73 6.30 -8.70
C GLU A 80 10.77 6.16 -7.51
N THR A 81 9.69 5.38 -7.67
CA THR A 81 8.74 5.08 -6.59
C THR A 81 9.43 4.40 -5.41
N LYS A 82 10.25 3.36 -5.67
CA LYS A 82 11.03 2.69 -4.62
C LYS A 82 11.97 3.66 -3.88
N THR A 83 12.57 4.58 -4.61
CA THR A 83 13.46 5.61 -4.05
C THR A 83 12.69 6.55 -3.13
N ARG A 84 11.57 7.11 -3.60
CA ARG A 84 10.72 8.00 -2.80
C ARG A 84 10.15 7.32 -1.56
N LEU A 85 9.71 6.07 -1.67
CA LEU A 85 9.21 5.27 -0.55
C LEU A 85 10.25 5.18 0.58
N THR A 86 11.52 5.00 0.24
CA THR A 86 12.60 4.74 1.20
C THR A 86 13.34 5.98 1.68
N SER A 87 13.32 7.07 0.90
CA SER A 87 14.02 8.33 1.22
C SER A 87 13.17 9.34 1.99
N SER A 88 11.85 9.21 1.98
CA SER A 88 10.96 10.16 2.66
C SER A 88 11.20 10.18 4.19
N PRO A 89 11.23 11.37 4.82
CA PRO A 89 11.34 11.48 6.28
C PRO A 89 10.07 10.99 7.01
N SER A 90 8.92 10.99 6.32
CA SER A 90 7.62 10.54 6.87
C SER A 90 7.34 9.07 6.61
N LYS A 91 8.34 8.32 6.14
CA LYS A 91 8.19 6.90 5.81
C LYS A 91 7.87 6.06 7.06
N PRO A 92 7.11 4.97 6.92
CA PRO A 92 6.82 4.05 8.02
C PRO A 92 8.10 3.36 8.52
N ALA A 93 8.04 2.85 9.76
CA ALA A 93 9.17 2.20 10.42
C ALA A 93 9.68 0.96 9.66
N LYS A 94 8.77 0.21 9.00
CA LYS A 94 9.10 -0.97 8.22
C LYS A 94 8.56 -0.87 6.79
N ILE A 95 9.43 -1.05 5.81
CA ILE A 95 9.07 -1.11 4.39
C ILE A 95 9.69 -2.36 3.77
N LEU A 96 8.86 -3.15 3.10
CA LEU A 96 9.28 -4.33 2.35
C LEU A 96 9.03 -4.10 0.85
N LEU A 97 10.09 -4.15 0.05
CA LEU A 97 10.06 -3.92 -1.42
C LEU A 97 10.64 -5.08 -2.24
N LYS A 98 11.20 -6.10 -1.57
CA LYS A 98 11.78 -7.29 -2.20
C LYS A 98 11.12 -8.52 -1.58
N LEU A 99 10.98 -9.57 -2.39
CA LEU A 99 10.64 -10.91 -1.88
C LEU A 99 11.91 -11.41 -1.19
N ASP A 100 11.83 -11.60 0.12
CA ASP A 100 12.88 -12.26 0.90
C ASP A 100 12.80 -13.78 0.71
#